data_AF-A0A971VDS0-F1
#
_entry.id   AF-A0A971VDS0-F1
#
_cell.length_a   1.000
_cell.length_b   1.000
_cell.length_c   1.000
_cell.angle_alpha   90.00
_cell.angle_beta   90.00
_cell.angle_gamma   90.00
#
_symmetry.space_group_name_H-M   'P 1'
#
loop_
_entity.id
_entity.type
_entity.pdbx_description
1 polymer ?
#
loop_
_entity_poly.entity_id
_entity_poly.type
_entity_poly.pdbx_seq_one_letter_code
_entity_poly.pdbx_strand_id
1 'polypeptide(L)'
;MMLIADSGSSKTSWTLIDKEAGKVQDCRTQGINPFYQTEDEIYTSLAEEFGLPFDADSAIYFYGAGCANAEKSRIVKEALARFFKTEKVEVQSDLLAAARSLLGPEEGIAAILGTGSNSCYYDGEKIVDNLPPLGYILGDEGSGAVLGRKLLGDILKKQVPETICRDFFDTYNTGVAEILDKVYRQAFPNRYLSGYTRFIAEHIREEYMDNLVKNSFVEFFKRNISYYPKAKEMPVNFCGSVAWIFQSQLRLAASDTDYLPGIIRMEPMEGLITFHSK
;
A
#
# COMPACT_ATOMS: atom_id res chain seq x y z
N MET A 1 -19.25 -17.67 9.53
CA MET A 1 -18.89 -16.33 9.03
C MET A 1 -17.39 -16.27 8.77
N MET A 2 -16.91 -15.19 8.16
CA MET A 2 -15.48 -14.94 7.95
C MET A 2 -15.16 -13.47 8.15
N LEU A 3 -14.00 -13.19 8.71
CA LEU A 3 -13.50 -11.84 8.95
C LEU A 3 -12.27 -11.61 8.06
N ILE A 4 -12.34 -10.64 7.17
CA ILE A 4 -11.23 -10.25 6.31
C ILE A 4 -10.63 -8.95 6.82
N ALA A 5 -9.31 -8.89 6.92
CA ALA A 5 -8.58 -7.70 7.30
C ALA A 5 -7.55 -7.31 6.24
N ASP A 6 -7.52 -6.02 5.88
CA ASP A 6 -6.45 -5.41 5.11
C ASP A 6 -5.75 -4.36 5.98
N SER A 7 -4.50 -4.62 6.34
CA SER A 7 -3.72 -3.84 7.30
C SER A 7 -2.54 -3.16 6.63
N GLY A 8 -2.62 -1.83 6.54
CA GLY A 8 -1.47 -0.99 6.25
C GLY A 8 -0.78 -0.56 7.54
N SER A 9 0.33 0.16 7.39
CA SER A 9 1.06 0.71 8.54
C SER A 9 0.27 1.78 9.32
N SER A 10 -0.73 2.43 8.72
CA SER A 10 -1.50 3.52 9.35
C SER A 10 -2.90 3.11 9.80
N LYS A 11 -3.52 2.13 9.15
CA LYS A 11 -4.90 1.72 9.40
C LYS A 11 -5.08 0.25 9.08
N THR A 12 -6.04 -0.39 9.74
CA THR A 12 -6.55 -1.71 9.37
C THR A 12 -8.03 -1.62 9.08
N SER A 13 -8.43 -2.12 7.91
CA SER A 13 -9.82 -2.25 7.51
C SER A 13 -10.29 -3.68 7.73
N TRP A 14 -11.39 -3.84 8.46
CA TRP A 14 -11.98 -5.13 8.78
C TRP A 14 -13.36 -5.23 8.16
N THR A 15 -13.66 -6.37 7.54
CA THR A 15 -14.99 -6.67 7.00
C THR A 15 -15.43 -8.04 7.47
N LEU A 16 -16.56 -8.09 8.18
CA LEU A 16 -17.25 -9.33 8.55
C LEU A 16 -18.22 -9.72 7.44
N ILE A 17 -18.14 -10.99 7.02
CA ILE A 17 -18.93 -11.55 5.92
C ILE A 17 -19.65 -12.80 6.42
N ASP A 18 -20.93 -12.86 6.11
CA ASP A 18 -21.74 -14.05 6.23
C ASP A 18 -21.84 -14.73 4.86
N LYS A 19 -21.75 -16.06 4.82
CA LYS A 19 -21.73 -16.80 3.54
C LYS A 19 -23.08 -16.76 2.81
N GLU A 20 -24.19 -16.59 3.53
CA GLU A 20 -25.53 -16.53 2.94
C GLU A 20 -25.98 -15.09 2.71
N ALA A 21 -25.69 -14.18 3.65
CA ALA A 21 -26.12 -12.77 3.56
C ALA A 21 -25.10 -11.85 2.86
N GLY A 22 -23.89 -12.32 2.59
CA GLY A 22 -22.80 -11.51 2.04
C GLY A 22 -22.16 -10.60 3.10
N LYS A 23 -21.69 -9.42 2.68
CA LYS A 23 -21.05 -8.45 3.58
C LYS A 23 -22.02 -7.98 4.66
N VAL A 24 -21.61 -8.13 5.93
CA VAL A 24 -22.43 -7.78 7.10
C VAL A 24 -22.07 -6.41 7.65
N GLN A 25 -20.80 -6.21 8.00
CA GLN A 25 -20.38 -5.02 8.73
C GLN A 25 -18.88 -4.73 8.53
N ASP A 26 -18.50 -3.45 8.62
CA ASP A 26 -17.11 -3.00 8.63
C ASP A 26 -16.73 -2.33 9.95
N CYS A 27 -15.46 -2.43 10.32
CA CYS A 27 -14.83 -1.52 11.25
C CYS A 27 -13.43 -1.12 10.79
N ARG A 28 -12.86 -0.12 11.47
CA ARG A 28 -11.48 0.32 11.26
C ARG A 28 -10.77 0.42 12.60
N THR A 29 -9.52 0.00 12.61
CA THR A 29 -8.59 0.14 13.73
C THR A 29 -7.30 0.79 13.22
N GLN A 30 -6.37 1.07 14.11
CA GLN A 30 -5.00 1.45 13.77
C GLN A 30 -4.30 0.33 12.97
N GLY A 31 -3.22 0.72 12.29
CA GLY A 31 -2.40 -0.21 11.52
C GLY A 31 -1.73 -1.26 12.40
N ILE A 32 -1.59 -2.47 11.88
CA ILE A 32 -0.91 -3.58 12.53
C ILE A 32 0.31 -3.95 11.68
N ASN A 33 1.50 -3.82 12.25
CA ASN A 33 2.75 -4.14 11.58
C ASN A 33 3.73 -4.84 12.56
N PRO A 34 4.03 -6.13 12.37
CA PRO A 34 4.86 -6.93 13.28
C PRO A 34 6.36 -6.54 13.26
N PHE A 35 6.77 -5.57 12.45
CA PHE A 35 8.09 -4.96 12.55
C PHE A 35 8.20 -3.93 13.67
N TYR A 36 7.09 -3.30 14.04
CA TYR A 36 7.05 -2.20 15.01
C TYR A 36 6.23 -2.52 16.24
N GLN A 37 5.38 -3.55 16.18
CA GLN A 37 4.47 -3.94 17.25
C GLN A 37 4.71 -5.40 17.67
N THR A 38 4.63 -5.62 18.98
CA THR A 38 4.64 -6.92 19.64
C THR A 38 3.24 -7.55 19.67
N GLU A 39 3.15 -8.83 20.02
CA GLU A 39 1.86 -9.53 20.19
C GLU A 39 0.94 -8.79 21.18
N ASP A 40 1.46 -8.38 22.34
CA ASP A 40 0.69 -7.71 23.39
C ASP A 40 0.20 -6.32 22.97
N GLU A 41 1.01 -5.57 22.21
CA GLU A 41 0.59 -4.27 21.67
C GLU A 41 -0.54 -4.43 20.63
N ILE A 42 -0.45 -5.44 19.75
CA ILE A 42 -1.51 -5.75 18.78
C ILE A 42 -2.78 -6.17 19.50
N TYR A 43 -2.68 -7.07 20.49
CA TYR A 43 -3.80 -7.52 21.30
C TYR A 43 -4.50 -6.34 22.00
N THR A 44 -3.72 -5.45 22.63
CA THR A 44 -4.24 -4.30 23.37
C THR A 44 -4.96 -3.33 22.43
N SER A 45 -4.36 -3.01 21.29
CA SER A 45 -4.97 -2.20 20.24
C SER A 45 -6.31 -2.76 19.75
N LEU A 46 -6.38 -4.08 19.52
CA LEU A 46 -7.62 -4.73 19.12
C LEU A 46 -8.68 -4.66 20.22
N ALA A 47 -8.30 -4.85 21.48
CA ALA A 47 -9.22 -4.77 22.61
C ALA A 47 -9.81 -3.37 22.82
N GLU A 48 -9.08 -2.33 22.45
CA GLU A 48 -9.55 -0.94 22.55
C GLU A 48 -10.42 -0.52 21.37
N GLU A 49 -10.13 -1.00 20.15
CA GLU A 49 -10.68 -0.43 18.92
C GLU A 49 -11.59 -1.37 18.12
N PHE A 50 -11.44 -2.69 18.26
CA PHE A 50 -12.21 -3.64 17.46
C PHE A 50 -13.66 -3.73 17.97
N GLY A 51 -14.62 -3.45 17.08
CA GLY A 51 -16.03 -3.29 17.46
C GLY A 51 -17.02 -4.16 16.68
N LEU A 52 -16.58 -5.25 16.04
CA LEU A 52 -17.49 -6.14 15.31
C LEU A 52 -17.91 -7.35 16.16
N PRO A 53 -19.15 -7.83 16.03
CA PRO A 53 -19.54 -9.09 16.64
C PRO A 53 -18.78 -10.24 15.97
N PHE A 54 -17.98 -10.98 16.72
CA PHE A 54 -17.20 -12.10 16.20
C PHE A 54 -17.54 -13.40 16.93
N ASP A 55 -17.83 -14.44 16.15
CA ASP A 55 -18.00 -15.81 16.61
C ASP A 55 -16.69 -16.58 16.45
N ALA A 56 -16.21 -17.24 17.51
CA ALA A 56 -14.98 -18.02 17.53
C ALA A 56 -14.93 -19.13 16.46
N ASP A 57 -16.09 -19.57 15.97
CA ASP A 57 -16.16 -20.53 14.86
C ASP A 57 -15.84 -19.92 13.48
N SER A 58 -15.75 -18.60 13.37
CA SER A 58 -15.44 -17.88 12.13
C SER A 58 -13.97 -17.97 11.77
N ALA A 59 -13.68 -18.00 10.47
CA ALA A 59 -12.32 -17.91 9.96
C ALA A 59 -11.87 -16.45 9.85
N ILE A 60 -10.58 -16.18 10.09
CA ILE A 60 -9.95 -14.86 9.97
C ILE A 60 -8.91 -14.92 8.86
N TYR A 61 -9.04 -14.03 7.88
CA TYR A 61 -8.08 -13.84 6.80
C TYR A 61 -7.47 -12.45 6.93
N PHE A 62 -6.29 -12.39 7.51
CA PHE A 62 -5.57 -11.16 7.73
C PHE A 62 -4.50 -10.97 6.66
N TYR A 63 -4.48 -9.80 6.05
CA TYR A 63 -3.45 -9.37 5.12
C TYR A 63 -2.78 -8.12 5.65
N GLY A 64 -1.45 -8.10 5.74
CA GLY A 64 -0.79 -6.96 6.37
C GLY A 64 0.60 -6.63 5.87
N ALA A 65 0.91 -5.34 5.89
CA ALA A 65 2.26 -4.83 5.71
C ALA A 65 3.19 -5.45 6.77
N GLY A 66 4.32 -5.99 6.32
CA GLY A 66 5.28 -6.65 7.20
C GLY A 66 5.00 -8.12 7.50
N CYS A 67 3.89 -8.68 7.02
CA CYS A 67 3.56 -10.11 7.14
C CYS A 67 4.12 -10.94 5.97
N ALA A 68 5.35 -10.66 5.55
CA ALA A 68 5.99 -11.32 4.40
C ALA A 68 6.86 -12.54 4.78
N ASN A 69 7.14 -12.73 6.07
CA ASN A 69 7.94 -13.86 6.55
C ASN A 69 7.22 -14.59 7.71
N ALA A 70 7.54 -15.88 7.87
CA ALA A 70 6.83 -16.74 8.82
C ALA A 70 6.94 -16.26 10.28
N GLU A 71 8.09 -15.73 10.67
CA GLU A 71 8.31 -15.22 12.03
C GLU A 71 7.39 -14.03 12.34
N LYS A 72 7.32 -13.06 11.42
CA LYS A 72 6.50 -11.85 11.55
C LYS A 72 5.02 -12.15 11.42
N SER A 73 4.63 -13.01 10.48
CA SER A 73 3.24 -13.45 10.35
C SER A 73 2.78 -14.23 11.59
N ARG A 74 3.68 -14.95 12.28
CA ARG A 74 3.36 -15.65 13.53
C ARG A 74 2.96 -14.68 14.65
N ILE A 75 3.67 -13.57 14.83
CA ILE A 75 3.34 -12.56 15.87
C ILE A 75 1.90 -12.07 15.70
N VAL A 76 1.50 -11.74 14.47
CA VAL A 76 0.14 -11.30 14.18
C VAL A 76 -0.85 -12.45 14.39
N LYS A 77 -0.52 -13.67 13.93
CA LYS A 77 -1.39 -14.84 14.07
C LYS A 77 -1.68 -15.15 15.54
N GLU A 78 -0.66 -15.12 16.40
CA GLU A 78 -0.78 -15.38 17.84
C GLU A 78 -1.65 -14.31 18.52
N ALA A 79 -1.43 -13.02 18.21
CA ALA A 79 -2.24 -11.93 18.74
C ALA A 79 -3.72 -12.06 18.34
N LEU A 80 -3.99 -12.35 17.07
CA LEU A 80 -5.36 -12.53 16.56
C LEU A 80 -6.02 -13.77 17.16
N ALA A 81 -5.32 -14.90 17.21
CA ALA A 81 -5.84 -16.14 17.78
C ALA A 81 -6.20 -15.96 19.26
N ARG A 82 -5.35 -15.25 20.01
CA ARG A 82 -5.59 -14.91 21.43
C ARG A 82 -6.78 -13.97 21.60
N PHE A 83 -6.87 -12.91 20.80
CA PHE A 83 -7.95 -11.92 20.89
C PHE A 83 -9.32 -12.53 20.52
N PHE A 84 -9.38 -13.21 19.38
CA PHE A 84 -10.60 -13.79 18.83
C PHE A 84 -10.94 -15.18 19.38
N LYS A 85 -10.04 -15.77 20.19
CA LYS A 85 -10.18 -17.11 20.78
C LYS A 85 -10.47 -18.20 19.73
N THR A 86 -9.74 -18.16 18.61
CA THR A 86 -9.89 -19.10 17.50
C THR A 86 -8.55 -19.46 16.88
N GLU A 87 -8.42 -20.69 16.40
CA GLU A 87 -7.23 -21.15 15.66
C GLU A 87 -7.36 -20.99 14.15
N LYS A 88 -8.56 -20.61 13.65
CA LYS A 88 -8.87 -20.45 12.22
C LYS A 88 -8.36 -19.12 11.68
N VAL A 89 -7.06 -18.86 11.84
CA VAL A 89 -6.39 -17.61 11.45
C VAL A 89 -5.37 -17.85 10.36
N GLU A 90 -5.56 -17.22 9.21
CA GLU A 90 -4.59 -17.10 8.12
C GLU A 90 -4.02 -15.68 8.10
N VAL A 91 -2.69 -15.57 8.09
CA VAL A 91 -1.97 -14.29 8.00
C VAL A 91 -1.12 -14.32 6.74
N GLN A 92 -1.31 -13.33 5.87
CA GLN A 92 -0.60 -13.16 4.62
C GLN A 92 -0.06 -11.74 4.46
N SER A 93 0.84 -11.54 3.49
CA SER A 93 1.35 -10.21 3.17
C SER A 93 0.31 -9.32 2.49
N ASP A 94 0.47 -8.01 2.62
CA ASP A 94 -0.23 -7.00 1.84
C ASP A 94 -0.08 -7.22 0.32
N LEU A 95 1.08 -7.67 -0.12
CA LEU A 95 1.34 -7.98 -1.52
C LEU A 95 0.47 -9.15 -2.04
N LEU A 96 0.29 -10.21 -1.24
CA LEU A 96 -0.61 -11.30 -1.61
C LEU A 96 -2.08 -10.84 -1.56
N ALA A 97 -2.41 -9.89 -0.67
CA ALA A 97 -3.72 -9.25 -0.66
C ALA A 97 -4.01 -8.55 -1.98
N ALA A 98 -3.06 -7.75 -2.47
CA ALA A 98 -3.16 -7.06 -3.75
C ALA A 98 -3.31 -8.07 -4.91
N ALA A 99 -2.48 -9.12 -4.94
CA ALA A 99 -2.56 -10.16 -5.96
C ALA A 99 -3.93 -10.86 -5.99
N ARG A 100 -4.38 -11.40 -4.86
CA ARG A 100 -5.70 -12.07 -4.74
C ARG A 100 -6.86 -11.12 -5.08
N SER A 101 -6.77 -9.86 -4.68
CA SER A 101 -7.80 -8.86 -4.95
C SER A 101 -7.91 -8.50 -6.43
N LEU A 102 -6.77 -8.31 -7.10
CA LEU A 102 -6.70 -7.83 -8.48
C LEU A 102 -6.85 -8.96 -9.50
N LEU A 103 -6.23 -10.12 -9.24
CA LEU A 103 -6.10 -11.21 -10.20
C LEU A 103 -7.02 -12.40 -9.87
N GLY A 104 -7.41 -12.58 -8.61
CA GLY A 104 -8.20 -13.73 -8.19
C GLY A 104 -7.45 -15.05 -8.48
N PRO A 105 -8.01 -15.96 -9.30
CA PRO A 105 -7.35 -17.21 -9.69
C PRO A 105 -6.44 -17.08 -10.92
N GLU A 106 -6.33 -15.90 -11.53
CA GLU A 106 -5.57 -15.71 -12.78
C GLU A 106 -4.09 -15.42 -12.50
N GLU A 107 -3.22 -15.93 -13.38
CA GLU A 107 -1.80 -15.60 -13.39
C GLU A 107 -1.58 -14.14 -13.84
N GLY A 108 -0.60 -13.45 -13.25
CA GLY A 108 -0.24 -12.10 -13.70
C GLY A 108 0.65 -11.31 -12.75
N ILE A 109 0.82 -10.03 -13.08
CA ILE A 109 1.60 -9.09 -12.26
C ILE A 109 0.66 -8.23 -11.42
N ALA A 110 0.92 -8.21 -10.13
CA ALA A 110 0.27 -7.32 -9.17
C ALA A 110 1.31 -6.42 -8.51
N ALA A 111 0.98 -5.13 -8.41
CA ALA A 111 1.81 -4.10 -7.83
C ALA A 111 1.04 -3.27 -6.81
N ILE A 112 1.76 -2.77 -5.82
CA ILE A 112 1.27 -1.82 -4.83
C ILE A 112 1.97 -0.48 -5.07
N LEU A 113 1.19 0.61 -5.19
CA LEU A 113 1.71 1.98 -5.12
C LEU A 113 0.89 2.76 -4.08
N GLY A 114 1.45 2.86 -2.87
CA GLY A 114 0.90 3.59 -1.74
C GLY A 114 1.99 4.45 -1.09
N THR A 115 2.11 4.39 0.24
CA THR A 115 3.24 5.03 0.93
C THR A 115 4.59 4.50 0.46
N GLY A 116 4.70 3.19 0.29
CA GLY A 116 5.81 2.51 -0.41
C GLY A 116 5.34 1.95 -1.75
N SER A 117 6.22 1.24 -2.45
CA SER A 117 5.84 0.46 -3.63
C SER A 117 6.29 -0.99 -3.50
N ASN A 118 5.61 -1.90 -4.19
CA ASN A 118 6.01 -3.31 -4.25
C ASN A 118 5.42 -3.96 -5.51
N SER A 119 5.94 -5.11 -5.92
CA SER A 119 5.42 -5.84 -7.09
C SER A 119 5.67 -7.33 -6.96
N CYS A 120 4.86 -8.16 -7.61
CA CYS A 120 5.07 -9.60 -7.67
C CYS A 120 4.57 -10.18 -8.99
N TYR A 121 5.10 -11.37 -9.29
CA TYR A 121 4.49 -12.32 -10.20
C TYR A 121 3.69 -13.35 -9.41
N TYR A 122 2.42 -13.51 -9.77
CA TYR A 122 1.44 -14.34 -9.11
C TYR A 122 0.96 -15.43 -10.08
N ASP A 123 0.95 -16.69 -9.65
CA ASP A 123 0.64 -17.85 -10.52
C ASP A 123 -0.86 -18.25 -10.54
N GLY A 124 -1.71 -17.45 -9.90
CA GLY A 124 -3.13 -17.76 -9.69
C GLY A 124 -3.44 -18.28 -8.27
N GLU A 125 -2.43 -18.71 -7.52
CA GLU A 125 -2.58 -19.21 -6.14
C GLU A 125 -1.65 -18.51 -5.14
N LYS A 126 -0.39 -18.30 -5.54
CA LYS A 126 0.68 -17.74 -4.68
C LYS A 126 1.61 -16.81 -5.46
N ILE A 127 2.38 -16.04 -4.70
CA ILE A 127 3.48 -15.25 -5.26
C ILE A 127 4.63 -16.21 -5.56
N VAL A 128 5.04 -16.27 -6.83
CA VAL A 128 6.16 -17.10 -7.29
C VAL A 128 7.44 -16.30 -7.52
N ASP A 129 7.32 -14.98 -7.71
CA ASP A 129 8.46 -14.09 -7.78
C ASP A 129 8.11 -12.70 -7.20
N ASN A 130 9.08 -12.09 -6.52
CA ASN A 130 8.93 -10.78 -5.88
C ASN A 130 10.27 -10.05 -5.89
N LEU A 131 10.33 -8.91 -6.58
CA LEU A 131 11.48 -8.02 -6.49
C LEU A 131 11.40 -7.20 -5.19
N PRO A 132 12.44 -7.22 -4.33
CA PRO A 132 12.45 -6.43 -3.11
C PRO A 132 12.32 -4.93 -3.41
N PRO A 133 11.45 -4.19 -2.69
CA PRO A 133 11.21 -2.78 -2.97
C PRO A 133 12.28 -1.83 -2.42
N LEU A 134 13.14 -2.32 -1.51
CA LEU A 134 14.28 -1.60 -0.89
C LEU A 134 13.94 -0.33 -0.10
N GLY A 135 12.66 0.04 0.00
CA GLY A 135 12.17 1.14 0.80
C GLY A 135 12.51 2.52 0.24
N TYR A 136 11.84 3.55 0.77
CA TYR A 136 11.86 4.93 0.25
C TYR A 136 13.24 5.59 0.09
N ILE A 137 14.31 5.03 0.68
CA ILE A 137 15.68 5.53 0.52
C ILE A 137 16.33 4.93 -0.73
N LEU A 138 16.31 3.60 -0.87
CA LEU A 138 17.09 2.85 -1.86
C LEU A 138 16.29 2.41 -3.09
N GLY A 139 14.96 2.39 -3.01
CA GLY A 139 14.05 2.01 -4.09
C GLY A 139 12.71 2.71 -3.93
N ASP A 140 11.64 1.93 -3.77
CA ASP A 140 10.25 2.40 -3.63
C ASP A 140 9.82 3.36 -4.76
N GLU A 141 10.36 3.16 -5.97
CA GLU A 141 10.04 3.97 -7.15
C GLU A 141 8.52 4.02 -7.36
N GLY A 142 7.99 5.18 -7.77
CA GLY A 142 6.54 5.38 -7.90
C GLY A 142 5.76 5.51 -6.58
N SER A 143 6.36 5.27 -5.42
CA SER A 143 5.67 5.42 -4.13
C SER A 143 5.43 6.87 -3.73
N GLY A 144 4.48 7.09 -2.83
CA GLY A 144 4.20 8.39 -2.24
C GLY A 144 5.39 8.95 -1.46
N ALA A 145 6.12 8.10 -0.73
CA ALA A 145 7.31 8.55 0.00
C ALA A 145 8.42 9.04 -0.94
N VAL A 146 8.63 8.38 -2.08
CA VAL A 146 9.61 8.82 -3.08
C VAL A 146 9.16 10.08 -3.81
N LEU A 147 7.88 10.18 -4.17
CA LEU A 147 7.30 11.38 -4.76
C LEU A 147 7.46 12.60 -3.83
N GLY A 148 7.10 12.47 -2.56
CA GLY A 148 7.27 13.52 -1.57
C GLY A 148 8.75 13.88 -1.34
N ARG A 149 9.63 12.88 -1.27
CA ARG A 149 11.08 13.11 -1.15
C ARG A 149 11.64 13.92 -2.32
N LYS A 150 11.27 13.56 -3.55
CA LYS A 150 11.69 14.27 -4.77
C LYS A 150 11.15 15.70 -4.76
N LEU A 151 9.86 15.88 -4.48
CA LEU A 151 9.25 17.21 -4.39
C LEU A 151 9.96 18.09 -3.36
N LEU A 152 10.15 17.62 -2.12
CA LEU A 152 10.83 18.40 -1.08
C LEU A 152 12.27 18.73 -1.48
N GLY A 153 12.98 17.77 -2.07
CA GLY A 153 14.34 18.00 -2.57
C GLY A 153 14.39 19.17 -3.55
N ASP A 154 13.44 19.23 -4.47
CA ASP A 154 13.37 20.27 -5.49
C ASP A 154 12.85 21.60 -4.93
N ILE A 155 11.86 21.60 -4.03
CA ILE A 155 11.40 22.81 -3.33
C ILE A 155 12.54 23.46 -2.55
N LEU A 156 13.25 22.68 -1.73
CA LEU A 156 14.35 23.18 -0.90
C LEU A 156 15.53 23.70 -1.73
N LYS A 157 15.71 23.17 -2.95
CA LYS A 157 16.71 23.62 -3.92
C LYS A 157 16.17 24.65 -4.92
N LYS A 158 14.93 25.11 -4.76
CA LYS A 158 14.25 26.06 -5.66
C LYS A 158 14.28 25.63 -7.13
N GLN A 159 14.11 24.32 -7.38
CA GLN A 159 14.04 23.71 -8.72
C GLN A 159 12.59 23.54 -9.22
N VAL A 160 11.62 24.08 -8.49
CA VAL A 160 10.21 24.15 -8.88
C VAL A 160 9.84 25.59 -9.24
N PRO A 161 8.75 25.83 -10.00
CA PRO A 161 8.25 27.18 -10.24
C PRO A 161 8.08 27.98 -8.94
N GLU A 162 8.44 29.27 -8.95
CA GLU A 162 8.44 30.10 -7.73
C GLU A 162 7.05 30.16 -7.07
N THR A 163 5.99 30.21 -7.88
CA THR A 163 4.59 30.20 -7.41
C THR A 163 4.28 28.96 -6.58
N ILE A 164 4.71 27.79 -7.03
CA ILE A 164 4.52 26.50 -6.34
C ILE A 164 5.35 26.43 -5.06
N CYS A 165 6.58 26.94 -5.11
CA CYS A 165 7.43 26.99 -3.92
C CYS A 165 6.79 27.86 -2.82
N ARG A 166 6.26 29.02 -3.19
CA ARG A 166 5.55 29.92 -2.26
C ARG A 166 4.30 29.27 -1.69
N ASP A 167 3.46 28.72 -2.55
CA ASP A 167 2.22 28.06 -2.15
C ASP A 167 2.47 26.87 -1.21
N PHE A 168 3.54 26.09 -1.45
CA PHE A 168 3.92 25.02 -0.54
C PHE A 168 4.22 25.51 0.88
N PHE A 169 5.04 26.56 1.02
CA PHE A 169 5.39 27.10 2.34
C PHE A 169 4.19 27.77 3.02
N ASP A 170 3.32 28.44 2.25
CA ASP A 170 2.09 29.05 2.77
C ASP A 170 1.08 27.98 3.23
N THR A 171 0.92 26.90 2.46
CA THR A 171 -0.01 25.79 2.74
C THR A 171 0.41 24.99 3.98
N TYR A 172 1.71 24.68 4.10
CA TYR A 172 2.20 23.81 5.18
C TYR A 172 2.75 24.56 6.39
N ASN A 173 2.94 25.89 6.29
CA ASN A 173 3.51 26.73 7.33
C ASN A 173 4.77 26.10 7.98
N THR A 174 5.67 25.63 7.13
CA THR A 174 6.88 24.88 7.53
C THR A 174 8.15 25.57 7.03
N GLY A 175 9.31 25.03 7.39
CA GLY A 175 10.61 25.56 6.96
C GLY A 175 11.68 24.49 6.87
N VAL A 176 12.84 24.86 6.30
CA VAL A 176 13.94 23.93 6.03
C VAL A 176 14.34 23.12 7.28
N ALA A 177 14.51 23.77 8.43
CA ALA A 177 14.93 23.11 9.65
C ALA A 177 13.91 22.06 10.15
N GLU A 178 12.62 22.38 10.08
CA GLU A 178 11.56 21.45 10.48
C GLU A 178 11.47 20.26 9.54
N ILE A 179 11.54 20.49 8.23
CA ILE A 179 11.54 19.43 7.23
C ILE A 179 12.72 18.47 7.47
N LEU A 180 13.92 19.00 7.71
CA LEU A 180 15.11 18.18 8.00
C LEU A 180 14.94 17.38 9.30
N ASP A 181 14.36 17.96 10.35
CA ASP A 181 14.08 17.24 11.59
C ASP A 181 13.10 16.07 11.36
N LYS A 182 11.99 16.33 10.65
CA LYS A 182 10.97 15.33 10.32
C LYS A 182 11.52 14.18 9.46
N VAL A 183 12.41 14.47 8.53
CA VAL A 183 12.97 13.46 7.62
C VAL A 183 14.09 12.63 8.25
N TYR A 184 14.95 13.25 9.07
CA TYR A 184 16.17 12.60 9.54
C TYR A 184 16.17 12.19 11.02
N ARG A 185 15.25 12.72 11.84
CA ARG A 185 15.29 12.54 13.31
C ARG A 185 13.99 12.02 13.91
N GLN A 186 12.86 12.18 13.23
CA GLN A 186 11.56 11.76 13.73
C GLN A 186 11.16 10.36 13.22
N ALA A 187 10.21 9.74 13.92
CA ALA A 187 9.66 8.45 13.52
C ALA A 187 8.84 8.54 12.22
N PHE A 188 8.83 7.44 11.46
CA PHE A 188 8.05 7.28 10.23
C PHE A 188 8.26 8.36 9.14
N PRO A 189 9.52 8.67 8.76
CA PRO A 189 9.81 9.67 7.73
C PRO A 189 9.14 9.34 6.38
N ASN A 190 8.99 8.06 6.04
CA ASN A 190 8.27 7.61 4.85
C ASN A 190 6.80 8.07 4.83
N ARG A 191 6.10 8.04 5.97
CA ARG A 191 4.71 8.52 6.07
C ARG A 191 4.64 10.05 5.95
N TYR A 192 5.55 10.75 6.61
CA TYR A 192 5.67 12.21 6.50
C TYR A 192 5.89 12.63 5.05
N LEU A 193 6.85 12.02 4.36
CA LEU A 193 7.13 12.27 2.94
C LEU A 193 5.92 11.94 2.07
N SER A 194 5.29 10.79 2.29
CA SER A 194 4.09 10.40 1.54
C SER A 194 2.90 11.33 1.76
N GLY A 195 2.87 12.12 2.84
CA GLY A 195 1.81 13.12 3.06
C GLY A 195 1.76 14.21 1.98
N TYR A 196 2.90 14.47 1.32
CA TYR A 196 3.00 15.50 0.28
C TYR A 196 2.40 15.08 -1.07
N THR A 197 1.96 13.82 -1.24
CA THR A 197 1.21 13.43 -2.45
C THR A 197 -0.10 14.20 -2.60
N ARG A 198 -0.67 14.71 -1.50
CA ARG A 198 -1.85 15.57 -1.55
C ARG A 198 -1.57 16.87 -2.28
N PHE A 199 -0.47 17.55 -1.94
CA PHE A 199 -0.04 18.77 -2.64
C PHE A 199 0.24 18.50 -4.13
N ILE A 200 0.93 17.40 -4.43
CA ILE A 200 1.18 16.99 -5.82
C ILE A 200 -0.14 16.82 -6.59
N ALA A 201 -1.15 16.19 -5.99
CA ALA A 201 -2.46 16.00 -6.61
C ALA A 201 -3.22 17.31 -6.82
N GLU A 202 -3.18 18.23 -5.85
CA GLU A 202 -3.80 19.56 -5.93
C GLU A 202 -3.17 20.40 -7.06
N HIS A 203 -1.87 20.21 -7.33
CA HIS A 203 -1.12 20.90 -8.38
C HIS A 203 -0.87 20.08 -9.65
N ILE A 204 -1.56 18.96 -9.84
CA ILE A 204 -1.22 18.00 -10.91
C ILE A 204 -1.34 18.56 -12.34
N ARG A 205 -2.05 19.69 -12.52
CA ARG A 205 -2.17 20.38 -13.82
C ARG A 205 -0.93 21.19 -14.20
N GLU A 206 -0.05 21.46 -13.25
CA GLU A 206 1.24 22.08 -13.51
C GLU A 206 2.18 21.07 -14.17
N GLU A 207 2.82 21.47 -15.27
CA GLU A 207 3.69 20.60 -16.06
C GLU A 207 4.79 19.93 -15.21
N TYR A 208 5.35 20.66 -14.25
CA TYR A 208 6.34 20.12 -13.34
C TYR A 208 5.79 18.95 -12.49
N MET A 209 4.58 19.07 -11.95
CA MET A 209 3.98 18.05 -11.08
C MET A 209 3.58 16.81 -11.87
N ASP A 210 3.00 16.99 -13.06
CA ASP A 210 2.68 15.88 -13.96
C ASP A 210 3.94 15.08 -14.33
N ASN A 211 5.01 15.79 -14.72
CA ASN A 211 6.30 15.19 -15.05
C ASN A 211 6.95 14.49 -13.84
N LEU A 212 6.90 15.09 -12.65
CA LEU A 212 7.43 14.48 -11.42
C LEU A 212 6.80 13.10 -11.18
N VAL A 213 5.47 13.02 -11.27
CA VAL A 213 4.72 11.78 -11.05
C VAL A 213 4.98 10.77 -12.16
N LYS A 214 4.82 11.19 -13.42
CA LYS A 214 5.01 10.33 -14.59
C LYS A 214 6.42 9.73 -14.63
N ASN A 215 7.46 10.52 -14.39
CA ASN A 215 8.84 10.05 -14.37
C ASN A 215 9.09 9.04 -13.24
N SER A 216 8.50 9.26 -12.06
CA SER A 216 8.58 8.30 -10.94
C SER A 216 7.94 6.95 -11.30
N PHE A 217 6.82 6.95 -12.01
CA PHE A 217 6.20 5.71 -12.50
C PHE A 217 7.00 5.06 -13.64
N VAL A 218 7.58 5.84 -14.55
CA VAL A 218 8.50 5.31 -15.58
C VAL A 218 9.70 4.61 -14.93
N GLU A 219 10.26 5.17 -13.85
CA GLU A 219 11.30 4.51 -13.06
C GLU A 219 10.83 3.19 -12.48
N PHE A 220 9.62 3.13 -11.89
CA PHE A 220 9.03 1.90 -11.37
C PHE A 220 8.88 0.82 -12.46
N PHE A 221 8.39 1.17 -13.65
CA PHE A 221 8.30 0.22 -14.76
C PHE A 221 9.68 -0.28 -15.22
N LYS A 222 10.67 0.62 -15.29
CA LYS A 222 12.03 0.29 -15.76
C LYS A 222 12.86 -0.49 -14.77
N ARG A 223 12.63 -0.33 -13.47
CA ARG A 223 13.45 -0.91 -12.40
C ARG A 223 12.77 -2.07 -11.68
N ASN A 224 11.44 -2.07 -11.62
CA ASN A 224 10.68 -3.03 -10.82
C ASN A 224 9.90 -3.99 -11.72
N ILE A 225 9.07 -3.46 -12.63
CA ILE A 225 8.25 -4.33 -13.50
C ILE A 225 9.08 -5.05 -14.57
N SER A 226 10.13 -4.41 -15.09
CA SER A 226 11.03 -5.01 -16.08
C SER A 226 11.78 -6.26 -15.60
N TYR A 227 11.82 -6.48 -14.28
CA TYR A 227 12.43 -7.66 -13.69
C TYR A 227 11.67 -8.94 -14.06
N TYR A 228 10.33 -8.88 -14.13
CA TYR A 228 9.53 -10.07 -14.37
C TYR A 228 9.59 -10.50 -15.84
N PRO A 229 9.97 -11.75 -16.14
CA PRO A 229 9.86 -12.28 -17.49
C PRO A 229 8.43 -12.16 -18.01
N LYS A 230 8.28 -11.82 -19.30
CA LYS A 230 6.97 -11.62 -19.96
C LYS A 230 6.10 -10.49 -19.40
N ALA A 231 6.64 -9.58 -18.59
CA ALA A 231 5.87 -8.45 -18.07
C ALA A 231 5.20 -7.58 -19.16
N LYS A 232 5.77 -7.54 -20.37
CA LYS A 232 5.18 -6.84 -21.53
C LYS A 232 4.02 -7.60 -22.21
N GLU A 233 3.87 -8.89 -21.94
CA GLU A 233 2.85 -9.75 -22.55
C GLU A 233 1.55 -9.82 -21.74
N MET A 234 1.54 -9.25 -20.53
CA MET A 234 0.40 -9.31 -19.61
C MET A 234 0.08 -7.95 -18.99
N PRO A 235 -1.19 -7.72 -18.56
CA PRO A 235 -1.54 -6.52 -17.84
C PRO A 235 -0.83 -6.43 -16.48
N VAL A 236 -0.30 -5.26 -16.18
CA VAL A 236 0.25 -4.92 -14.85
C VAL A 236 -0.87 -4.30 -14.03
N ASN A 237 -1.26 -4.95 -12.93
CA ASN A 237 -2.39 -4.53 -12.10
C ASN A 237 -1.88 -3.83 -10.85
N PHE A 238 -2.60 -2.81 -10.38
CA PHE A 238 -2.16 -1.94 -9.30
C PHE A 238 -3.20 -1.81 -8.19
N CYS A 239 -2.72 -1.82 -6.95
CA CYS A 239 -3.50 -1.47 -5.76
C CYS A 239 -2.81 -0.31 -5.03
N GLY A 240 -3.58 0.56 -4.39
CA GLY A 240 -3.08 1.58 -3.46
C GLY A 240 -3.46 3.01 -3.84
N SER A 241 -3.36 3.88 -2.84
CA SER A 241 -3.80 5.28 -2.94
C SER A 241 -3.06 6.07 -4.02
N VAL A 242 -1.75 5.87 -4.18
CA VAL A 242 -0.94 6.60 -5.16
C VAL A 242 -1.25 6.11 -6.57
N ALA A 243 -1.41 4.79 -6.78
CA ALA A 243 -1.87 4.24 -8.06
C ALA A 243 -3.23 4.81 -8.45
N TRP A 244 -4.17 4.91 -7.50
CA TRP A 244 -5.52 5.38 -7.76
C TRP A 244 -5.60 6.88 -8.05
N ILE A 245 -4.97 7.71 -7.21
CA ILE A 245 -4.98 9.17 -7.34
C ILE A 245 -4.34 9.61 -8.66
N PHE A 246 -3.21 8.99 -9.02
CA PHE A 246 -2.44 9.34 -10.22
C PHE A 246 -2.61 8.32 -11.35
N GLN A 247 -3.78 7.67 -11.44
CA GLN A 247 -4.01 6.61 -12.43
C GLN A 247 -3.82 7.09 -13.88
N SER A 248 -4.11 8.36 -14.17
CA SER A 248 -3.89 8.94 -15.50
C SER A 248 -2.40 8.95 -15.86
N GLN A 249 -1.55 9.47 -14.96
CA GLN A 249 -0.10 9.48 -15.12
C GLN A 249 0.47 8.07 -15.16
N LEU A 250 -0.05 7.15 -14.34
CA LEU A 250 0.38 5.76 -14.30
C LEU A 250 0.12 5.04 -15.63
N ARG A 251 -1.07 5.25 -16.23
CA ARG A 251 -1.42 4.69 -17.55
C ARG A 251 -0.54 5.26 -18.66
N LEU A 252 -0.24 6.57 -18.61
CA LEU A 252 0.69 7.19 -19.55
C LEU A 252 2.11 6.64 -19.40
N ALA A 253 2.60 6.51 -18.16
CA ALA A 253 3.92 5.93 -17.90
C ALA A 253 4.03 4.47 -18.38
N ALA A 254 2.97 3.68 -18.19
CA ALA A 254 2.89 2.32 -18.72
C ALA A 254 3.00 2.30 -20.25
N SER A 255 2.22 3.16 -20.93
CA SER A 255 2.26 3.29 -22.39
C SER A 255 3.65 3.72 -22.90
N ASP A 256 4.28 4.68 -22.24
CA ASP A 256 5.62 5.19 -22.60
C ASP A 256 6.75 4.17 -22.38
N THR A 257 6.46 3.07 -21.68
CA THR A 257 7.40 1.99 -21.40
C THR A 257 7.00 0.65 -22.03
N ASP A 258 5.99 0.67 -22.92
CA ASP A 258 5.36 -0.47 -23.59
C ASP A 258 4.84 -1.57 -22.64
N TYR A 259 4.29 -1.18 -21.49
CA TYR A 259 3.55 -2.09 -20.62
C TYR A 259 2.04 -1.88 -20.75
N LEU A 260 1.30 -2.97 -20.58
CA LEU A 260 -0.16 -2.95 -20.62
C LEU A 260 -0.71 -2.59 -19.23
N PRO A 261 -1.40 -1.45 -19.05
CA PRO A 261 -2.00 -1.12 -17.76
C PRO A 261 -3.26 -1.96 -17.54
N GLY A 262 -3.29 -2.71 -16.44
CA GLY A 262 -4.42 -3.54 -16.03
C GLY A 262 -5.44 -2.80 -15.16
N ILE A 263 -5.99 -3.55 -14.21
CA ILE A 263 -6.91 -3.08 -13.18
C ILE A 263 -6.14 -2.19 -12.20
N ILE A 264 -6.74 -1.05 -11.83
CA ILE A 264 -6.22 -0.16 -10.79
C ILE A 264 -7.30 -0.03 -9.73
N ARG A 265 -6.99 -0.35 -8.47
CA ARG A 265 -7.90 -0.20 -7.32
C ARG A 265 -7.25 0.61 -6.21
N MET A 266 -8.09 1.34 -5.47
CA MET A 266 -7.62 2.12 -4.33
C MET A 266 -7.26 1.21 -3.14
N GLU A 267 -8.09 0.21 -2.86
CA GLU A 267 -7.96 -0.70 -1.71
C GLU A 267 -8.27 -2.14 -2.17
N PRO A 268 -7.67 -3.17 -1.53
CA PRO A 268 -7.85 -4.55 -1.96
C PRO A 268 -9.14 -5.19 -1.44
N MET A 269 -9.80 -4.60 -0.42
CA MET A 269 -10.88 -5.24 0.33
C MET A 269 -12.03 -5.78 -0.55
N GLU A 270 -12.49 -5.03 -1.54
CA GLU A 270 -13.58 -5.48 -2.43
C GLU A 270 -13.22 -6.75 -3.22
N GLY A 271 -11.99 -6.82 -3.74
CA GLY A 271 -11.50 -8.01 -4.41
C GLY A 271 -11.23 -9.17 -3.45
N LEU A 272 -10.81 -8.89 -2.22
CA LEU A 272 -10.63 -9.92 -1.19
C LEU A 272 -11.96 -10.54 -0.77
N ILE A 273 -13.01 -9.74 -0.59
CA ILE A 273 -14.38 -10.22 -0.36
C ILE A 273 -14.78 -11.17 -1.48
N THR A 274 -14.56 -10.77 -2.73
CA THR A 274 -14.89 -11.58 -3.91
C THR A 274 -14.07 -12.88 -3.96
N PHE A 275 -12.78 -12.83 -3.63
CA PHE A 275 -11.89 -13.98 -3.62
C PHE A 275 -12.32 -15.03 -2.58
N HIS A 276 -12.68 -14.58 -1.37
CA HIS A 276 -13.02 -15.44 -0.25
C HIS A 276 -14.47 -15.91 -0.22
N SER A 277 -15.36 -15.28 -0.98
CA SER A 277 -16.78 -15.65 -1.07
C SER A 277 -17.07 -16.71 -2.16
N LYS A 278 -16.03 -17.23 -2.83
CA LYS A 278 -16.14 -18.29 -3.84
C LYS A 278 -16.08 -19.70 -3.25
#